data_AF-A0A5Q0SLZ5-F1
#
_entry.id   AF-A0A5Q0SLZ5-F1
#
_cell.length_a   1.000
_cell.length_b   1.000
_cell.length_c   1.000
_cell.angle_alpha   90.00
_cell.angle_beta   90.00
_cell.angle_gamma   90.00
#
_symmetry.space_group_name_H-M   'P 1'
#
loop_
_entity.id
_entity.type
_entity.pdbx_description
1 polymer ?
#
loop_
_entity_poly.entity_id
_entity_poly.type
_entity_poly.pdbx_seq_one_letter_code
_entity_poly.pdbx_strand_id
1 'polypeptide(L)'
;MLAYVFWHQIGTSNEEEYERNLVAFHDYFNKNAKIEGYLGSLVVRVNYVPWAEGDAYEDWYFMQSSKTLDLINKAVLEIGDIKEIHDRIARIAKNGKGGLYGIVKGDILSPSYTYAYWISKPSGMKYENFYKEIEPFSQNLWRRQLAMGPLSEFCVFSKTPLNVSQKFSPIYQQRRLLYSNVQITTPP
;
A
#
# COMPACT_ATOMS: atom_id res chain seq x y z
N MET A 1 -3.52 11.52 -7.42
CA MET A 1 -2.29 10.74 -7.13
C MET A 1 -2.65 9.27 -6.96
N LEU A 2 -1.78 8.36 -7.37
CA LEU A 2 -1.95 6.91 -7.27
C LEU A 2 -0.90 6.30 -6.34
N ALA A 3 -1.14 5.07 -5.89
CA ALA A 3 -0.16 4.23 -5.24
C ALA A 3 -0.27 2.80 -5.78
N TYR A 4 0.86 2.20 -6.15
CA TYR A 4 0.97 0.76 -6.31
C TYR A 4 1.23 0.17 -4.93
N VAL A 5 0.42 -0.80 -4.54
CA VAL A 5 0.52 -1.49 -3.25
C VAL A 5 0.95 -2.92 -3.53
N PHE A 6 2.06 -3.33 -2.93
CA PHE A 6 2.55 -4.69 -3.00
C PHE A 6 2.49 -5.33 -1.61
N TRP A 7 1.68 -6.38 -1.50
CA TRP A 7 1.59 -7.20 -0.31
C TRP A 7 2.52 -8.39 -0.42
N HIS A 8 3.22 -8.72 0.64
CA HIS A 8 4.06 -9.91 0.70
C HIS A 8 4.22 -10.39 2.15
N GLN A 9 4.70 -11.63 2.29
CA GLN A 9 5.05 -12.23 3.56
C GLN A 9 6.50 -12.71 3.56
N ILE A 10 7.05 -12.87 4.75
CA ILE A 10 8.33 -13.55 4.96
C ILE A 10 8.18 -15.06 4.77
N GLY A 11 9.13 -15.68 4.07
CA GLY A 11 9.15 -17.11 3.78
C GLY A 11 9.27 -17.97 5.04
N THR A 12 10.45 -17.90 5.68
CA THR A 12 10.84 -18.68 6.88
C THR A 12 12.06 -18.06 7.62
N SER A 13 12.41 -16.80 7.36
CA SER A 13 13.65 -16.18 7.86
C SER A 13 13.45 -15.32 9.12
N ASN A 14 14.55 -14.76 9.63
CA ASN A 14 14.56 -13.77 10.71
C ASN A 14 13.78 -12.50 10.32
N GLU A 15 12.70 -12.20 11.04
CA GLU A 15 11.83 -11.04 10.81
C GLU A 15 12.59 -9.72 10.87
N GLU A 16 13.45 -9.53 11.89
CA GLU A 16 14.18 -8.28 12.06
C GLU A 16 15.17 -8.04 10.92
N GLU A 17 15.84 -9.09 10.46
CA GLU A 17 16.75 -9.00 9.31
C GLU A 17 15.98 -8.67 8.04
N TYR A 18 14.80 -9.28 7.87
CA TYR A 18 13.91 -9.00 6.76
C TYR A 18 13.45 -7.54 6.75
N GLU A 19 12.95 -7.02 7.88
CA GLU A 19 12.53 -5.62 8.01
C GLU A 19 13.70 -4.66 7.74
N ARG A 20 14.90 -4.94 8.27
CA ARG A 20 16.10 -4.13 7.99
C ARG A 20 16.44 -4.09 6.50
N ASN A 21 16.42 -5.24 5.83
CA ASN A 21 16.70 -5.32 4.40
C ASN A 21 15.62 -4.61 3.56
N LEU A 22 14.35 -4.76 3.93
CA LEU A 22 13.23 -4.09 3.27
C LEU A 22 13.34 -2.56 3.40
N VAL A 23 13.60 -2.06 4.61
CA VAL A 23 13.85 -0.63 4.85
C VAL A 23 15.05 -0.13 4.05
N ALA A 24 16.16 -0.88 4.02
CA ALA A 24 17.35 -0.51 3.26
C ALA A 24 17.10 -0.43 1.75
N PHE A 25 16.31 -1.36 1.20
CA PHE A 25 15.88 -1.31 -0.20
C PHE A 25 15.08 -0.04 -0.49
N HIS A 26 14.04 0.22 0.29
CA HIS A 26 13.21 1.40 0.07
C HIS A 26 14.01 2.69 0.21
N ASP A 27 14.90 2.77 1.20
CA ASP A 27 15.78 3.94 1.36
C ASP A 27 16.70 4.16 0.17
N TYR A 28 17.37 3.10 -0.30
CA TYR A 28 18.21 3.15 -1.48
C TYR A 28 17.39 3.51 -2.73
N PHE A 29 16.24 2.88 -2.94
CA PHE A 29 15.39 3.11 -4.11
C PHE A 29 14.90 4.56 -4.18
N ASN A 30 14.42 5.11 -3.06
CA ASN A 30 13.98 6.51 -2.97
C ASN A 30 15.10 7.50 -3.26
N LYS A 31 16.34 7.20 -2.84
CA LYS A 31 17.49 8.06 -3.08
C LYS A 31 18.00 7.98 -4.52
N ASN A 32 18.02 6.79 -5.12
CA ASN A 32 18.82 6.51 -6.31
C ASN A 32 18.04 6.21 -7.60
N ALA A 33 16.80 5.73 -7.54
CA ALA A 33 16.10 5.27 -8.75
C ALA A 33 15.79 6.38 -9.76
N LYS A 34 15.58 7.62 -9.27
CA LYS A 34 15.29 8.83 -10.07
C LYS A 34 14.30 8.58 -11.22
N ILE A 35 13.10 8.10 -10.86
CA ILE A 35 12.05 7.74 -11.82
C ILE A 35 11.06 8.89 -11.99
N GLU A 36 10.72 9.21 -13.24
CA GLU A 36 9.73 10.24 -13.55
C GLU A 36 8.35 9.90 -12.95
N GLY A 37 7.78 10.85 -12.22
CA GLY A 37 6.48 10.71 -11.58
C GLY A 37 6.45 9.79 -10.35
N TYR A 38 7.58 9.20 -9.94
CA TYR A 38 7.70 8.49 -8.67
C TYR A 38 7.85 9.52 -7.54
N LEU A 39 6.93 9.45 -6.57
CA LEU A 39 6.84 10.41 -5.47
C LEU A 39 7.43 9.86 -4.18
N GLY A 40 7.78 8.59 -4.16
CA GLY A 40 8.40 7.93 -3.01
C GLY A 40 7.62 6.71 -2.55
N SER A 41 8.00 6.16 -1.40
CA SER A 41 7.35 4.97 -0.85
C SER A 41 7.19 4.99 0.66
N LEU A 42 6.26 4.19 1.15
CA LEU A 42 6.18 3.79 2.54
C LEU A 42 6.08 2.27 2.66
N VAL A 43 6.48 1.76 3.81
CA VAL A 43 6.42 0.34 4.17
C VAL A 43 5.72 0.23 5.51
N VAL A 44 4.72 -0.64 5.58
CA VAL A 44 4.07 -1.00 6.84
C VAL A 44 4.08 -2.52 7.04
N ARG A 45 4.16 -2.94 8.28
CA ARG A 45 3.76 -4.28 8.71
C ARG A 45 2.28 -4.28 9.04
N VAL A 46 1.57 -5.32 8.63
CA VAL A 46 0.13 -5.52 8.91
C VAL A 46 -0.08 -6.88 9.53
N ASN A 47 -1.01 -6.97 10.47
CA ASN A 47 -1.28 -8.20 11.21
C ASN A 47 -2.11 -9.23 10.42
N TYR A 48 -2.68 -8.84 9.27
CA TYR A 48 -3.58 -9.70 8.51
C TYR A 48 -3.73 -9.28 7.05
N VAL A 49 -3.75 -10.27 6.16
CA VAL A 49 -4.32 -10.19 4.80
C VAL A 49 -5.04 -11.51 4.47
N PRO A 50 -6.08 -11.52 3.62
CA PRO A 50 -6.93 -12.70 3.43
C PRO A 50 -6.26 -13.95 2.83
N TRP A 51 -5.14 -13.80 2.12
CA TRP A 51 -4.47 -14.89 1.38
C TRP A 51 -3.16 -15.34 2.01
N ALA A 52 -2.90 -14.95 3.25
CA ALA A 52 -1.59 -15.12 3.86
C ALA A 52 -1.73 -15.44 5.37
N GLU A 53 -0.84 -16.29 5.89
CA GLU A 53 -0.89 -16.76 7.27
C GLU A 53 -0.02 -15.89 8.17
N GLY A 54 -0.61 -15.28 9.20
CA GLY A 54 0.10 -14.36 10.09
C GLY A 54 0.38 -13.01 9.44
N ASP A 55 1.45 -12.36 9.89
CA ASP A 55 1.77 -10.99 9.49
C ASP A 55 2.22 -10.90 8.02
N ALA A 56 1.96 -9.74 7.44
CA ALA A 56 2.36 -9.38 6.10
C ALA A 56 2.93 -7.96 6.09
N TYR A 57 3.43 -7.56 4.93
CA TYR A 57 3.94 -6.22 4.68
C TYR A 57 3.18 -5.60 3.53
N GLU A 58 3.09 -4.27 3.54
CA GLU A 58 2.61 -3.49 2.41
C GLU A 58 3.66 -2.46 2.01
N ASP A 59 4.13 -2.58 0.79
CA ASP A 59 4.96 -1.57 0.14
C ASP A 59 4.06 -0.70 -0.71
N TRP A 60 3.95 0.57 -0.34
CA TRP A 60 3.17 1.57 -1.06
C TRP A 60 4.13 2.46 -1.85
N TYR A 61 4.06 2.39 -3.18
CA TYR A 61 4.83 3.22 -4.11
C TYR A 61 3.92 4.32 -4.66
N PHE A 62 4.14 5.56 -4.23
CA PHE A 62 3.34 6.71 -4.63
C PHE A 62 3.77 7.24 -6.00
N MET A 63 2.79 7.54 -6.84
CA MET A 63 3.00 7.88 -8.24
C MET A 63 2.06 8.99 -8.70
N GLN A 64 2.55 9.83 -9.59
CA GLN A 64 1.73 10.85 -10.25
C GLN A 64 0.69 10.23 -11.19
N SER A 65 1.06 9.16 -11.92
CA SER A 65 0.17 8.46 -12.85
C SER A 65 0.50 6.97 -12.95
N SER A 66 -0.36 6.18 -13.58
CA SER A 66 -0.14 4.74 -13.80
C SER A 66 1.04 4.46 -14.73
N LYS A 67 1.45 5.41 -15.59
CA LYS A 67 2.61 5.27 -16.48
C LYS A 67 3.92 5.09 -15.71
N THR A 68 4.02 5.66 -14.51
CA THR A 68 5.19 5.53 -13.64
C THR A 68 5.44 4.07 -13.24
N LEU A 69 4.40 3.24 -13.21
CA LEU A 69 4.54 1.83 -12.81
C LEU A 69 5.43 1.04 -13.79
N ASP A 70 5.33 1.30 -15.09
CA ASP A 70 6.18 0.67 -16.10
C ASP A 70 7.64 1.07 -15.91
N LEU A 71 7.89 2.33 -15.55
CA LEU A 71 9.23 2.85 -15.28
C LEU A 71 9.83 2.25 -14.00
N ILE A 72 9.02 2.10 -12.93
CA ILE A 72 9.41 1.40 -11.72
C ILE A 72 9.79 -0.04 -12.05
N ASN A 73 8.93 -0.77 -12.76
CA ASN A 73 9.19 -2.15 -13.13
C ASN A 73 10.51 -2.29 -13.92
N LYS A 74 10.74 -1.39 -14.89
CA LYS A 74 11.99 -1.34 -15.65
C LYS A 74 13.20 -1.10 -14.75
N ALA A 75 13.13 -0.11 -13.86
CA ALA A 75 14.21 0.22 -12.94
C ALA A 75 14.59 -0.95 -12.02
N VAL A 76 13.60 -1.67 -11.49
CA VAL A 76 13.83 -2.83 -10.60
C VAL A 76 14.49 -3.99 -11.34
N LEU A 77 14.27 -4.12 -12.65
CA LEU A 77 14.82 -5.21 -13.46
C LEU A 77 16.17 -4.90 -14.11
N GLU A 78 16.43 -3.63 -14.45
CA GLU A 78 17.56 -3.25 -15.31
C GLU A 78 18.67 -2.46 -14.60
N ILE A 79 18.39 -1.77 -13.48
CA ILE A 79 19.42 -1.00 -12.76
C ILE A 79 20.16 -1.93 -11.80
N GLY A 80 21.46 -2.17 -12.05
CA GLY A 80 22.29 -3.18 -11.35
C GLY A 80 22.12 -3.23 -9.83
N ASP A 81 22.51 -2.17 -9.12
CA ASP A 81 22.43 -2.12 -7.65
C ASP A 81 20.99 -2.29 -7.14
N ILE A 82 20.01 -1.66 -7.80
CA ILE A 82 18.59 -1.77 -7.42
C ILE A 82 18.11 -3.20 -7.58
N LYS A 83 18.43 -3.83 -8.71
CA LYS A 83 18.07 -5.21 -9.02
C LYS A 83 18.69 -6.16 -8.01
N GLU A 84 19.96 -6.00 -7.67
CA GLU A 84 20.64 -6.86 -6.71
C GLU A 84 19.97 -6.80 -5.33
N ILE A 85 19.65 -5.59 -4.84
CA ILE A 85 18.99 -5.40 -3.55
C ILE A 85 17.55 -5.96 -3.59
N HIS A 86 16.81 -5.70 -4.67
CA HIS A 86 15.48 -6.26 -4.88
C HIS A 86 15.50 -7.80 -4.86
N ASP A 87 16.42 -8.43 -5.60
CA ASP A 87 16.53 -9.89 -5.71
C ASP A 87 16.83 -10.54 -4.35
N ARG A 88 17.58 -9.86 -3.46
CA ARG A 88 17.83 -10.35 -2.10
C ARG A 88 16.53 -10.49 -1.29
N ILE A 89 15.64 -9.51 -1.38
CA ILE A 89 14.33 -9.54 -0.69
C ILE A 89 13.38 -10.52 -1.38
N ALA A 90 13.32 -10.49 -2.71
CA ALA A 90 12.40 -11.30 -3.50
C ALA A 90 12.62 -12.81 -3.31
N ARG A 91 13.87 -13.25 -3.08
CA ARG A 91 14.19 -14.66 -2.76
C ARG A 91 13.58 -15.16 -1.44
N ILE A 92 13.29 -14.24 -0.52
CA ILE A 92 12.82 -14.55 0.83
C ILE A 92 11.32 -14.27 0.96
N ALA A 93 10.80 -13.35 0.15
CA ALA A 93 9.38 -13.02 0.11
C ALA A 93 8.55 -14.17 -0.48
N LYS A 94 7.35 -14.36 0.06
CA LYS A 94 6.32 -15.25 -0.49
C LYS A 94 4.97 -14.55 -0.55
N ASN A 95 3.99 -15.18 -1.19
CA ASN A 95 2.59 -14.72 -1.23
C ASN A 95 2.42 -13.28 -1.77
N GLY A 96 3.28 -12.89 -2.71
CA GLY A 96 3.26 -11.58 -3.37
C GLY A 96 1.95 -11.30 -4.11
N LYS A 97 1.31 -10.16 -3.85
CA LYS A 97 0.15 -9.65 -4.60
C LYS A 97 0.28 -8.15 -4.81
N GLY A 98 -0.13 -7.66 -5.98
CA GLY A 98 -0.09 -6.23 -6.31
C GLY A 98 -1.49 -5.66 -6.52
N GLY A 99 -1.66 -4.36 -6.24
CA GLY A 99 -2.88 -3.62 -6.55
C GLY A 99 -2.60 -2.14 -6.80
N LEU A 100 -3.48 -1.46 -7.51
CA LEU A 100 -3.35 -0.03 -7.80
C LEU A 100 -4.47 0.72 -7.11
N TYR A 101 -4.13 1.75 -6.34
CA TYR A 101 -5.08 2.54 -5.55
C TYR A 101 -4.92 4.02 -5.85
N GLY A 102 -6.02 4.77 -5.79
CA GLY A 102 -6.06 6.22 -5.93
C GLY A 102 -6.65 6.85 -4.69
N ILE A 103 -6.09 7.96 -4.26
CA ILE A 103 -6.66 8.74 -3.17
C ILE A 103 -7.98 9.37 -3.62
N VAL A 104 -9.01 9.21 -2.79
CA VAL A 104 -10.33 9.84 -2.98
C VAL A 104 -10.41 11.11 -2.15
N LYS A 105 -10.00 11.05 -0.87
CA LYS A 105 -9.91 12.21 0.03
C LYS A 105 -8.97 11.93 1.22
N GLY A 106 -8.53 13.00 1.87
CA GLY A 106 -7.75 12.94 3.11
C GLY A 106 -6.24 13.07 2.92
N ASP A 107 -5.49 12.62 3.91
CA ASP A 107 -4.03 12.67 3.93
C ASP A 107 -3.44 11.62 2.97
N ILE A 108 -2.51 12.06 2.13
CA ILE A 108 -1.72 11.23 1.23
C ILE A 108 -0.92 10.17 2.01
N LEU A 109 -0.42 10.52 3.20
CA LEU A 109 0.36 9.63 4.05
C LEU A 109 -0.51 8.79 4.96
N SER A 110 -1.83 8.83 4.82
CA SER A 110 -2.75 8.02 5.62
C SER A 110 -2.50 6.50 5.61
N PRO A 111 -1.90 5.87 4.58
CA PRO A 111 -1.53 4.46 4.69
C PRO A 111 -0.49 4.14 5.77
N SER A 112 0.19 5.17 6.33
CA SER A 112 1.07 5.07 7.49
C SER A 112 0.34 4.99 8.85
N TYR A 113 -0.98 5.21 8.88
CA TYR A 113 -1.75 5.24 10.12
C TYR A 113 -1.95 3.83 10.69
N THR A 114 -2.18 3.76 12.00
CA THR A 114 -2.22 2.52 12.78
C THR A 114 -3.33 1.55 12.39
N TYR A 115 -4.45 2.06 11.87
CA TYR A 115 -5.63 1.24 11.56
C TYR A 115 -6.02 1.38 10.09
N ALA A 116 -6.30 0.26 9.44
CA ALA A 116 -6.95 0.22 8.13
C ALA A 116 -8.21 -0.65 8.15
N TYR A 117 -9.18 -0.22 7.37
CA TYR A 117 -10.44 -0.92 7.13
C TYR A 117 -10.65 -1.03 5.63
N TRP A 118 -10.45 -2.23 5.10
CA TRP A 118 -10.69 -2.52 3.69
C TRP A 118 -12.15 -2.91 3.52
N ILE A 119 -12.91 -2.08 2.83
CA ILE A 119 -14.37 -2.20 2.75
C ILE A 119 -14.84 -2.32 1.31
N SER A 120 -15.96 -3.02 1.14
CA SER A 120 -16.63 -3.17 -0.14
C SER A 120 -17.97 -2.45 -0.11
N LYS A 121 -18.32 -1.85 -1.25
CA LYS A 121 -19.68 -1.37 -1.47
C LYS A 121 -20.62 -2.58 -1.53
N PRO A 122 -21.74 -2.59 -0.80
CA PRO A 122 -22.72 -3.66 -0.89
C PRO A 122 -23.24 -3.85 -2.32
N SER A 123 -23.61 -5.09 -2.65
CA SER A 123 -24.27 -5.40 -3.92
C SER A 123 -25.60 -4.63 -4.03
N GLY A 124 -25.93 -4.14 -5.22
CA GLY A 124 -27.14 -3.34 -5.47
C GLY A 124 -27.13 -1.90 -4.92
N MET A 125 -26.19 -1.53 -4.06
CA MET A 125 -26.07 -0.15 -3.55
C MET A 125 -25.47 0.79 -4.61
N LYS A 126 -26.07 1.96 -4.80
CA LYS A 126 -25.49 3.05 -5.62
C LYS A 126 -24.28 3.68 -4.92
N TYR A 127 -23.27 4.08 -5.68
CA TYR A 127 -22.06 4.72 -5.12
C TYR A 127 -22.36 5.98 -4.31
N GLU A 128 -23.29 6.81 -4.75
CA GLU A 128 -23.67 8.04 -4.01
C GLU A 128 -24.19 7.74 -2.59
N ASN A 129 -25.02 6.71 -2.45
CA ASN A 129 -25.53 6.28 -1.14
C ASN A 129 -24.39 5.69 -0.29
N PHE A 130 -23.53 4.87 -0.92
CA PHE A 130 -22.35 4.33 -0.24
C PHE A 130 -21.46 5.43 0.32
N TYR A 131 -21.09 6.43 -0.49
CA TYR A 131 -20.26 7.55 -0.04
C TYR A 131 -20.90 8.36 1.09
N LYS A 132 -22.22 8.60 1.02
CA LYS A 132 -22.97 9.25 2.12
C LYS A 132 -22.91 8.44 3.42
N GLU A 133 -23.06 7.12 3.35
CA GLU A 133 -23.07 6.26 4.53
C GLU A 133 -21.69 6.10 5.17
N ILE A 134 -20.60 6.10 4.38
CA ILE A 134 -19.24 5.99 4.93
C ILE A 134 -18.64 7.34 5.31
N GLU A 135 -19.29 8.45 4.96
CA GLU A 135 -18.81 9.81 5.20
C GLU A 135 -18.29 10.03 6.63
N PRO A 136 -19.00 9.58 7.70
CA PRO A 136 -18.60 9.87 9.08
C PRO A 136 -17.24 9.31 9.48
N PHE A 137 -16.76 8.25 8.82
CA PHE A 137 -15.53 7.55 9.18
C PHE A 137 -14.48 7.49 8.06
N SER A 138 -14.80 7.95 6.85
CA SER A 138 -13.97 7.80 5.65
C SER A 138 -12.99 8.95 5.40
N GLN A 139 -12.57 9.71 6.42
CA GLN A 139 -11.81 10.95 6.24
C GLN A 139 -10.50 10.77 5.43
N ASN A 140 -9.89 9.58 5.52
CA ASN A 140 -8.80 9.18 4.65
C ASN A 140 -9.22 7.96 3.84
N LEU A 141 -9.59 8.18 2.58
CA LEU A 141 -10.21 7.16 1.73
C LEU A 141 -9.38 6.97 0.47
N TRP A 142 -9.03 5.71 0.22
CA TRP A 142 -8.42 5.23 -1.00
C TRP A 142 -9.36 4.28 -1.72
N ARG A 143 -9.28 4.24 -3.05
CA ARG A 143 -10.08 3.36 -3.89
C ARG A 143 -9.20 2.62 -4.88
N ARG A 144 -9.41 1.31 -4.99
CA ARG A 144 -8.79 0.46 -6.00
C ARG A 144 -9.14 0.97 -7.40
N GLN A 145 -8.14 1.06 -8.25
CA GLN A 145 -8.28 1.42 -9.65
C GLN A 145 -8.57 0.15 -10.45
N LEU A 146 -9.67 0.16 -11.21
CA LEU A 146 -10.17 -1.03 -11.92
C LEU A 146 -10.31 -2.23 -10.95
N ALA A 147 -10.27 -3.45 -11.49
CA ALA A 147 -10.22 -4.68 -10.70
C ALA A 147 -8.78 -5.06 -10.29
N MET A 148 -7.83 -4.12 -10.30
CA MET A 148 -6.41 -4.40 -10.06
C MET A 148 -6.08 -4.45 -8.58
N GLY A 149 -6.23 -5.62 -7.98
CA GLY A 149 -5.79 -5.88 -6.61
C GLY A 149 -6.63 -6.95 -5.92
N PRO A 150 -6.05 -7.73 -5.00
CA PRO A 150 -6.73 -8.84 -4.31
C PRO A 150 -7.67 -8.39 -3.17
N LEU A 151 -7.48 -7.18 -2.63
CA LEU A 151 -8.23 -6.65 -1.48
C LEU A 151 -9.51 -5.91 -1.87
N SER A 152 -10.28 -5.46 -0.88
CA SER A 152 -11.55 -4.75 -1.09
C SER A 152 -11.38 -3.47 -1.91
N GLU A 153 -12.50 -2.99 -2.48
CA GLU A 153 -12.53 -1.83 -3.37
C GLU A 153 -12.03 -0.54 -2.69
N PHE A 154 -12.28 -0.37 -1.40
CA PHE A 154 -11.92 0.84 -0.66
C PHE A 154 -11.05 0.51 0.54
N CYS A 155 -10.17 1.45 0.90
CA CYS A 155 -9.41 1.42 2.14
C CYS A 155 -9.61 2.71 2.91
N VAL A 156 -10.01 2.60 4.18
CA VAL A 156 -10.12 3.71 5.11
C VAL A 156 -9.01 3.61 6.15
N PHE A 157 -8.25 4.69 6.32
CA PHE A 157 -7.17 4.77 7.31
C PHE A 157 -7.50 5.71 8.47
N SER A 158 -7.14 5.29 9.68
CA SER A 158 -7.38 6.07 10.90
C SER A 158 -6.26 5.90 11.93
N LYS A 159 -6.05 6.94 12.73
CA LYS A 159 -5.14 6.92 13.90
C LYS A 159 -5.79 6.27 15.13
N THR A 160 -7.12 6.18 15.15
CA THR A 160 -7.91 5.56 16.21
C THR A 160 -8.84 4.47 15.65
N PRO A 161 -9.25 3.48 16.47
CA PRO A 161 -10.19 2.47 16.02
C PRO A 161 -11.52 3.08 15.55
N LEU A 162 -12.06 2.54 14.46
CA LEU A 162 -13.36 2.87 13.91
C LEU A 162 -14.34 1.72 14.12
N ASN A 163 -15.62 2.06 14.33
CA ASN A 163 -16.70 1.10 14.29
C ASN A 163 -17.28 1.03 12.87
N VAL A 164 -16.83 0.05 12.08
CA VAL A 164 -17.26 -0.14 10.69
C VAL A 164 -18.30 -1.25 10.62
N SER A 165 -19.47 -0.94 10.07
CA SER A 165 -20.57 -1.89 9.93
C SER A 165 -20.19 -3.10 9.07
N GLN A 166 -20.58 -4.30 9.52
CA GLN A 166 -20.35 -5.57 8.81
C GLN A 166 -20.99 -5.63 7.43
N LYS A 167 -21.99 -4.78 7.14
CA LYS A 167 -22.59 -4.68 5.80
C LYS A 167 -21.58 -4.31 4.71
N PHE A 168 -20.47 -3.70 5.08
CA PHE A 168 -19.39 -3.32 4.17
C PHE A 168 -18.29 -4.40 4.05
N SER A 169 -18.50 -5.57 4.65
CA SER A 169 -17.54 -6.68 4.69
C SER A 169 -16.12 -6.23 5.07
N PRO A 170 -15.94 -5.52 6.21
CA PRO A 170 -14.67 -4.91 6.55
C PRO A 170 -13.61 -5.96 6.84
N ILE A 171 -12.46 -5.84 6.19
CA ILE A 171 -11.22 -6.49 6.61
C ILE A 171 -10.43 -5.49 7.42
N TYR A 172 -10.27 -5.78 8.70
CA TYR A 172 -9.55 -4.95 9.65
C TYR A 172 -8.05 -5.28 9.64
N GLN A 173 -7.22 -4.24 9.75
CA GLN A 173 -5.79 -4.38 9.99
C GLN A 173 -5.33 -3.40 11.06
N GLN A 174 -4.49 -3.90 11.96
CA GLN A 174 -3.58 -3.10 12.76
C GLN A 174 -2.20 -3.08 12.08
N ARG A 175 -1.58 -1.91 12.08
CA ARG A 175 -0.45 -1.59 11.22
C ARG A 175 0.66 -0.94 12.02
N ARG A 176 1.91 -1.23 11.65
CA ARG A 176 3.11 -0.57 12.18
C ARG A 176 3.91 0.00 11.02
N LEU A 177 4.15 1.31 11.03
CA LEU A 177 5.01 1.97 10.06
C LEU A 177 6.46 1.50 10.26
N LEU A 178 7.10 1.06 9.17
CA LEU A 178 8.51 0.68 9.15
C LEU A 178 9.36 1.73 8.44
N TYR A 179 8.84 2.32 7.37
CA TYR A 179 9.55 3.31 6.56
C TYR A 179 8.58 4.28 5.89
N SER A 180 9.00 5.54 5.72
CA SER A 180 8.31 6.51 4.88
C SER A 180 9.30 7.51 4.31
N ASN A 181 9.28 7.67 3.00
CA ASN A 181 9.94 8.77 2.30
C ASN A 181 9.11 9.09 1.07
N VAL A 182 8.22 10.08 1.23
CA VAL A 182 7.29 10.51 0.19
C VAL A 182 7.44 12.01 0.02
N GLN A 183 7.80 12.41 -1.17
CA GLN A 183 7.94 13.81 -1.58
C GLN A 183 6.56 14.31 -2.00
N ILE A 184 5.90 15.02 -1.09
CA ILE A 184 4.68 15.75 -1.42
C ILE A 184 5.12 17.06 -2.06
N THR A 185 5.24 17.06 -3.39
CA THR A 185 5.21 18.31 -4.13
C THR A 185 3.75 18.73 -4.20
N THR A 186 3.37 19.80 -3.49
CA THR A 186 2.15 20.53 -3.84
C THR A 186 2.27 20.89 -5.32
N PRO A 187 1.24 20.65 -6.15
CA PRO A 187 1.26 21.20 -7.49
C PRO A 187 1.42 22.72 -7.38
N PRO A 188 2.21 23.36 -8.26
CA PRO A 188 2.25 24.82 -8.34
C PRO A 188 0.87 25.41 -8.63
#